data_AF-A0A158EMY4-F1
#
_entry.id   AF-A0A158EMY4-F1
#
_cell.length_a   1.000
_cell.length_b   1.000
_cell.length_c   1.000
_cell.angle_alpha   90.00
_cell.angle_beta   90.00
_cell.angle_gamma   90.00
#
_symmetry.space_group_name_H-M   'P 1'
#
loop_
_entity.id
_entity.type
_entity.pdbx_description
1 polymer ?
#
loop_
_entity_poly.entity_id
_entity_poly.type
_entity_poly.pdbx_seq_one_letter_code
_entity_poly.pdbx_strand_id
1 'polypeptide(L)' 'MSKTVQTAEQIRDELENRLANMAADVPGALRVRIPLPERHPPDASGRNWNIVPLNDLGADCVHHVQKVIEDMRTEFALPD' A
#
# COMPACT_ATOMS: atom_id res chain seq x y z
N MET A 1 -5.02 -18.50 -3.30
CA MET A 1 -5.68 -17.38 -2.60
C MET A 1 -6.44 -16.58 -3.65
N SER A 2 -7.76 -16.42 -3.50
CA SER A 2 -8.54 -15.53 -4.35
C SER A 2 -8.28 -14.10 -3.88
N LYS A 3 -7.85 -13.19 -4.78
CA LYS A 3 -7.64 -11.79 -4.41
C LYS A 3 -8.98 -11.12 -4.07
N THR A 4 -8.98 -10.31 -3.02
CA THR A 4 -10.14 -9.50 -2.65
C THR A 4 -10.15 -8.26 -3.54
N VAL A 5 -11.26 -8.02 -4.23
CA VAL A 5 -11.42 -6.82 -5.05
C VAL A 5 -11.80 -5.65 -4.14
N GLN A 6 -11.01 -4.59 -4.15
CA GLN A 6 -11.22 -3.38 -3.34
C GLN A 6 -10.98 -2.12 -4.15
N THR A 7 -11.73 -1.06 -3.87
CA THR A 7 -11.53 0.23 -4.55
C THR A 7 -10.18 0.85 -4.17
N ALA A 8 -9.70 1.80 -4.98
CA ALA A 8 -8.47 2.51 -4.68
C ALA A 8 -8.48 3.19 -3.31
N GLU A 9 -9.65 3.69 -2.89
CA GLU A 9 -9.85 4.31 -1.58
C GLU A 9 -9.77 3.28 -0.46
N GLN A 10 -10.36 2.10 -0.62
CA GLN A 10 -10.30 1.02 0.37
C GLN A 10 -8.88 0.47 0.54
N ILE A 11 -8.17 0.26 -0.58
CA ILE A 11 -6.77 -0.18 -0.54
C ILE A 11 -5.89 0.89 0.13
N ARG A 12 -6.14 2.18 -0.13
CA ARG A 12 -5.42 3.26 0.55
C ARG A 12 -5.72 3.27 2.05
N ASP A 13 -6.98 3.22 2.44
CA ASP A 13 -7.41 3.25 3.84
C ASP A 13 -6.83 2.06 4.63
N GLU A 14 -6.86 0.86 4.05
CA GLU A 14 -6.24 -0.34 4.63
C GLU A 14 -4.73 -0.20 4.77
N LEU A 15 -4.05 0.39 3.77
CA LEU A 15 -2.61 0.67 3.85
C LEU A 15 -2.31 1.69 4.96
N GLU A 16 -3.07 2.78 5.05
CA GLU A 16 -2.94 3.78 6.12
C GLU A 16 -3.19 3.15 7.49
N ASN A 17 -4.18 2.28 7.63
CA ASN A 17 -4.48 1.56 8.86
C ASN A 17 -3.36 0.60 9.25
N ARG A 18 -2.80 -0.18 8.31
CA ARG A 18 -1.67 -1.09 8.58
C ARG A 18 -0.42 -0.32 8.99
N LEU A 19 -0.13 0.80 8.33
CA LEU A 19 1.00 1.66 8.67
C LEU A 19 0.80 2.34 10.03
N ALA A 20 -0.41 2.79 10.36
CA ALA A 20 -0.72 3.38 11.66
C ALA A 20 -0.56 2.36 12.80
N ASN A 21 -1.02 1.11 12.60
CA ASN A 21 -0.84 0.03 13.58
C ASN A 21 0.65 -0.34 13.76
N MET A 22 1.45 -0.30 12.70
CA MET A 22 2.91 -0.52 12.79
C MET A 22 3.62 0.64 13.50
N ALA A 23 3.19 1.88 13.24
CA ALA A 23 3.74 3.07 13.88
C ALA A 23 3.31 3.23 15.34
N ALA A 24 2.27 2.53 15.81
CA ALA A 24 1.89 2.52 17.23
C ALA A 24 3.02 1.97 18.12
N ASP A 25 3.90 1.12 17.57
CA ASP A 25 5.08 0.58 18.26
C ASP A 25 6.30 1.54 18.21
N VAL A 26 6.23 2.60 17.39
CA VAL A 26 7.32 3.57 17.17
C VAL A 26 6.85 5.00 17.49
N PRO A 27 7.30 5.62 18.60
CA PRO A 27 6.86 6.96 18.97
C PRO A 27 7.31 8.00 17.94
N GLY A 28 6.38 8.44 17.09
CA GLY A 28 6.66 9.40 16.01
C GLY A 28 5.73 9.24 14.81
N ALA A 29 4.48 8.85 15.07
CA ALA A 29 3.47 8.43 14.11
C ALA A 29 3.68 9.04 12.72
N LEU A 30 4.13 8.19 11.81
CA LEU A 30 4.32 8.43 10.39
C LEU A 30 3.00 8.92 9.78
N ARG A 31 2.77 10.24 9.82
CA ARG A 31 1.70 10.93 9.08
C ARG A 31 2.08 11.00 7.60
N VAL A 32 2.25 9.84 7.00
CA VAL A 32 2.50 9.73 5.57
C VAL A 32 1.17 9.92 4.86
N ARG A 33 1.13 10.89 3.95
CA ARG A 33 -0.01 11.00 3.04
C ARG A 33 0.18 9.97 1.92
N ILE A 34 -0.53 8.84 2.03
CA ILE A 34 -0.49 7.77 1.04
C ILE A 34 -1.32 8.18 -0.18
N PRO A 35 -0.75 8.21 -1.40
CA PRO A 35 -1.51 8.49 -2.61
C PRO A 35 -2.41 7.30 -2.97
N LEU A 36 -3.40 7.55 -3.81
CA LEU A 36 -4.26 6.48 -4.31
C LEU A 36 -3.45 5.49 -5.16
N PRO A 37 -3.72 4.18 -5.06
CA PRO A 37 -3.13 3.20 -5.94
C PRO A 37 -3.59 3.42 -7.37
N GLU A 38 -2.64 3.41 -8.29
CA GLU A 38 -2.87 3.53 -9.72
C GLU A 38 -3.01 2.15 -10.34
N ARG A 39 -4.05 1.98 -11.15
CA ARG A 39 -4.29 0.76 -11.90
C ARG A 39 -3.25 0.62 -13.01
N HIS A 40 -2.74 -0.60 -13.18
CA HIS A 40 -1.90 -0.97 -14.30
C HIS A 40 -2.33 -2.34 -14.86
N PRO A 41 -1.95 -2.67 -16.11
CA PRO A 41 -2.20 -4.00 -16.67
C PRO A 41 -1.65 -5.09 -15.74
N PRO A 42 -2.37 -6.21 -15.51
CA PRO A 42 -1.92 -7.26 -14.61
C PRO A 42 -0.50 -7.73 -14.95
N ASP A 43 0.39 -7.73 -13.97
CA ASP A 43 1.74 -8.25 -14.14
C ASP A 43 1.77 -9.79 -14.16
N ALA A 44 2.96 -10.38 -14.31
CA ALA A 44 3.13 -11.84 -14.30
C ALA A 44 2.61 -12.53 -13.02
N SER A 45 2.40 -11.77 -11.94
CA SER A 45 1.84 -12.22 -10.66
C SER A 45 0.35 -11.83 -10.49
N GLY A 46 -0.30 -11.34 -11.55
CA GLY A 46 -1.69 -10.90 -11.54
C GLY A 46 -1.96 -9.70 -10.63
N ARG A 47 -0.94 -8.90 -10.29
CA ARG A 47 -1.06 -7.63 -9.56
C ARG A 47 -1.39 -6.55 -10.58
N ASN A 48 -2.44 -5.77 -10.34
CA ASN A 48 -2.98 -4.80 -11.29
C ASN A 48 -2.97 -3.37 -10.77
N TRP A 49 -2.19 -3.10 -9.72
CA TRP A 49 -2.08 -1.77 -9.13
C TRP A 49 -0.74 -1.54 -8.47
N ASN A 50 -0.35 -0.27 -8.37
CA ASN A 50 0.84 0.17 -7.65
C ASN A 50 0.62 1.56 -7.04
N ILE A 51 1.43 1.93 -6.04
CA ILE A 51 1.42 3.28 -5.46
C ILE A 51 2.68 4.01 -5.92
N VAL A 52 2.52 5.28 -6.30
CA VAL A 52 3.65 6.12 -6.73
C VAL A 52 4.70 6.26 -5.61
N PRO A 53 5.99 6.45 -5.96
CA PRO A 53 7.05 6.54 -4.97
C PRO A 53 6.78 7.66 -3.96
N LEU A 54 6.81 7.32 -2.69
CA LEU A 54 6.72 8.26 -1.58
C LEU A 54 8.11 8.89 -1.36
N ASN A 55 8.56 9.70 -2.31
CA ASN A 55 9.92 10.29 -2.32
C ASN A 55 10.21 11.20 -1.12
N ASP A 56 9.18 11.68 -0.40
CA ASP A 56 9.32 12.53 0.79
C ASP A 56 9.51 11.74 2.10
N LEU A 57 9.58 10.41 2.05
CA LEU A 57 9.82 9.58 3.23
C LEU A 57 11.30 9.29 3.45
N GLY A 58 11.72 9.31 4.73
CA GLY A 58 13.03 8.82 5.12
C GLY A 58 13.22 7.35 4.72
N ALA A 59 14.47 6.96 4.44
CA ALA A 59 14.80 5.65 3.87
C ALA A 59 14.26 4.44 4.66
N ASP A 60 14.24 4.51 5.99
CA ASP A 60 13.65 3.46 6.85
C ASP A 60 12.13 3.36 6.70
N CYS A 61 11.45 4.49 6.50
CA CYS A 61 10.01 4.55 6.34
C CYS A 61 9.59 4.03 4.96
N VAL A 62 10.37 4.34 3.92
CA VAL A 62 10.14 3.85 2.56
C VAL A 62 10.19 2.32 2.50
N HIS A 63 11.21 1.69 3.11
CA HIS A 63 11.32 0.24 3.11
C HIS A 63 10.15 -0.44 3.80
N HIS A 64 9.69 0.09 4.93
CA HIS A 64 8.55 -0.48 5.64
C HIS A 64 7.26 -0.34 4.83
N VAL A 65 7.00 0.84 4.27
CA VAL A 65 5.82 1.08 3.43
C VAL A 65 5.83 0.22 2.17
N GLN A 66 6.98 0.08 1.51
CA GLN A 66 7.11 -0.80 0.35
C GLN A 66 6.76 -2.25 0.67
N LYS A 67 7.22 -2.76 1.81
CA LYS A 67 6.90 -4.13 2.24
C LYS A 67 5.40 -4.34 2.42
N VAL A 68 4.69 -3.38 3.03
CA VAL A 68 3.22 -3.45 3.18
C VAL A 68 2.53 -3.38 1.82
N ILE A 69 2.99 -2.51 0.92
CA ILE A 69 2.44 -2.42 -0.44
C ILE A 69 2.61 -3.74 -1.18
N GLU A 70 3.78 -4.36 -1.11
CA GLU A 70 4.03 -5.64 -1.78
C GLU A 70 3.10 -6.74 -1.29
N ASP A 71 2.92 -6.84 0.03
CA ASP A 71 1.99 -7.78 0.67
C ASP A 71 0.55 -7.53 0.19
N MET A 72 0.08 -6.29 0.28
CA MET A 72 -1.26 -5.89 -0.15
C MET A 72 -1.52 -6.13 -1.64
N ARG A 73 -0.52 -6.00 -2.52
CA ARG A 73 -0.68 -6.31 -3.96
C ARG A 73 -0.91 -7.80 -4.22
N THR A 74 -0.52 -8.68 -3.29
CA THR A 74 -0.83 -10.11 -3.37
C THR A 74 -2.24 -10.43 -2.87
N GLU A 75 -2.76 -9.62 -1.94
CA GLU A 75 -4.08 -9.83 -1.32
C GLU A 75 -5.22 -9.13 -2.07
N PHE A 76 -4.97 -7.92 -2.58
CA PHE A 76 -5.98 -7.04 -3.15
C PHE A 76 -5.78 -6.82 -4.65
N ALA A 77 -6.89 -6.69 -5.36
CA ALA A 77 -6.92 -6.27 -6.76
C ALA A 77 -7.81 -5.05 -6.91
N LEU A 78 -7.40 -4.10 -7.77
CA LEU A 78 -8.28 -2.99 -8.13
C LEU A 78 -9.41 -3.52 -9.04
N PRO A 79 -10.67 -3.08 -8.86
CA PRO A 79 -11.72 -3.27 -9.84
C PRO A 79 -11.39 -2.53 -11.14
N ASP A 80 -11.98 -3.00 -12.25
CA ASP A 80 -11.89 -2.32 -13.55
C ASP A 80 -12.60 -0.97 -13.55
#